data_AF-A0A0J6F906-F1
#
_entry.id   AF-A0A0J6F906-F1
#
_cell.length_a   1.000
_cell.length_b   1.000
_cell.length_c   1.000
_cell.angle_alpha   90.00
_cell.angle_beta   90.00
_cell.angle_gamma   90.00
#
_symmetry.space_group_name_H-M   'P 1'
#
loop_
_entity.id
_entity.type
_entity.pdbx_description
1 polymer ?
#
loop_
_entity_poly.entity_id
_entity_poly.type
_entity_poly.pdbx_seq_one_letter_code
_entity_poly.pdbx_strand_id
1 'polypeptide(L)' 'MNTLNVKLSHSISQLYETLCQVGKSTFAELQRATNFKDTELCLALCSLMHDNKVYQARISNTVYYIIK' A
#
# COMPACT_ATOMS: atom_id res chain seq x y z
N MET A 1 19.11 -13.76 7.50
CA MET A 1 17.90 -13.03 7.92
C MET A 1 18.02 -11.61 7.38
N ASN A 2 17.25 -11.30 6.33
CA ASN A 2 17.52 -10.16 5.44
C ASN A 2 16.94 -8.88 6.05
N THR A 3 17.78 -7.91 6.37
CA THR A 3 17.43 -6.57 6.89
C THR A 3 16.46 -5.81 5.97
N LEU A 4 16.41 -6.15 4.69
CA LEU A 4 15.43 -5.67 3.72
C LEU A 4 13.99 -6.06 4.09
N ASN A 5 13.78 -7.25 4.65
CA ASN A 5 12.45 -7.77 4.97
C ASN A 5 11.84 -7.07 6.19
N VAL A 6 12.67 -6.64 7.14
CA VAL A 6 12.22 -5.95 8.36
C VAL A 6 11.74 -4.54 8.03
N LYS A 7 12.49 -3.78 7.21
CA LYS A 7 12.04 -2.47 6.73
C LYS A 7 10.75 -2.56 5.91
N LEU A 8 10.68 -3.54 5.00
CA LEU A 8 9.46 -3.77 4.22
C LEU A 8 8.26 -4.06 5.12
N SER A 9 8.44 -4.89 6.15
CA SER A 9 7.34 -5.25 7.06
C SER A 9 6.76 -4.05 7.80
N HIS A 10 7.60 -3.10 8.24
CA HIS A 10 7.14 -1.87 8.87
C HIS A 10 6.40 -0.97 7.87
N SER A 11 6.93 -0.83 6.65
CA SER A 11 6.27 -0.07 5.58
C SER A 11 4.91 -0.66 5.20
N ILE A 12 4.81 -1.99 5.13
CA ILE A 12 3.56 -2.70 4.83
C ILE A 12 2.52 -2.44 5.93
N SER A 13 2.91 -2.57 7.21
CA SER A 13 2.01 -2.31 8.34
C SER A 13 1.48 -0.89 8.34
N GLN A 14 2.36 0.11 8.16
CA GLN A 14 1.96 1.52 8.13
C GLN A 14 1.06 1.84 6.93
N LEU A 15 1.35 1.28 5.76
CA LEU A 15 0.52 1.43 4.57
C LEU A 15 -0.87 0.81 4.78
N TYR A 16 -0.92 -0.37 5.38
CA TYR A 16 -2.17 -1.08 5.66
C TYR A 16 -3.03 -0.33 6.69
N GLU A 17 -2.44 0.17 7.77
CA GLU A 17 -3.16 1.02 8.75
C GLU A 17 -3.71 2.27 8.09
N THR A 18 -2.90 2.94 7.27
CA THR A 18 -3.33 4.12 6.51
C THR A 18 -4.53 3.75 5.64
N LEU A 19 -4.40 2.72 4.79
CA LEU A 19 -5.49 2.21 3.95
C LEU A 19 -6.74 1.83 4.77
N CYS A 20 -6.57 1.32 6.00
CA CYS A 20 -7.69 0.93 6.85
C CYS A 20 -8.44 2.14 7.41
N GLN A 21 -7.75 3.26 7.64
CA GLN A 21 -8.38 4.50 8.06
C GLN A 21 -9.12 5.22 6.92
N VAL A 22 -8.54 5.26 5.72
CA VAL A 22 -9.17 5.91 4.54
C VAL A 22 -10.13 5.00 3.79
N GLY A 23 -10.03 3.68 3.95
CA GLY A 23 -10.82 2.65 3.28
C GLY A 23 -10.46 2.43 1.81
N LYS A 24 -10.39 3.51 1.03
CA LYS A 24 -9.92 3.53 -0.37
C LYS A 24 -8.97 4.70 -0.59
N SER A 25 -7.90 4.48 -1.34
CA SER A 25 -6.97 5.56 -1.71
C SER A 25 -6.23 5.27 -3.00
N THR A 26 -5.83 6.32 -3.69
CA THR A 26 -5.00 6.25 -4.89
C THR A 26 -3.53 6.06 -4.54
N PHE A 27 -2.72 5.64 -5.51
CA PHE A 27 -1.26 5.55 -5.33
C PHE A 27 -0.67 6.87 -4.82
N ALA A 28 -1.08 7.99 -5.40
CA ALA A 28 -0.57 9.32 -5.06
C ALA A 28 -0.96 9.77 -3.64
N GLU A 29 -2.17 9.43 -3.18
CA GLU A 29 -2.60 9.71 -1.81
C GLU A 29 -1.83 8.87 -0.80
N LEU A 30 -1.64 7.58 -1.08
CA LEU A 30 -0.85 6.70 -0.22
C LEU A 30 0.61 7.15 -0.14
N GLN A 31 1.18 7.56 -1.26
CA GLN A 31 2.52 8.14 -1.31
C GLN A 31 2.64 9.38 -0.43
N ARG A 32 1.65 10.29 -0.51
CA ARG A 32 1.63 11.51 0.32
C ARG A 32 1.42 11.22 1.81
N ALA A 33 0.56 10.25 2.14
CA ALA A 33 0.26 9.92 3.53
C ALA A 33 1.42 9.18 4.24
N THR A 34 2.09 8.29 3.52
CA THR A 34 3.20 7.47 4.07
C THR A 34 4.57 8.09 3.87
N ASN A 35 4.67 9.07 2.95
CA ASN A 35 5.92 9.68 2.50
C ASN A 35 6.94 8.66 1.93
N PHE A 36 6.44 7.51 1.44
CA PHE A 36 7.26 6.46 0.86
C PHE A 36 7.74 6.80 -0.55
N LYS A 37 8.88 6.21 -0.93
CA LYS A 37 9.35 6.24 -2.32
C LYS A 37 8.49 5.30 -3.17
N ASP A 38 8.36 5.60 -4.47
CA ASP A 38 7.58 4.81 -5.43
C ASP A 38 7.89 3.31 -5.33
N THR A 39 9.17 2.95 -5.24
CA THR A 39 9.62 1.55 -5.14
C THR A 39 9.18 0.88 -3.83
N GLU A 40 9.30 1.57 -2.69
CA GLU A 40 8.86 1.04 -1.39
C GLU A 40 7.34 0.87 -1.37
N LEU A 41 6.61 1.85 -1.90
CA LEU A 41 5.15 1.82 -1.96
C LEU A 41 4.66 0.68 -2.84
N CYS A 42 5.26 0.49 -4.03
CA CYS A 42 4.96 -0.64 -4.91
C CYS A 42 5.24 -1.99 -4.26
N LEU A 43 6.39 -2.14 -3.58
CA LEU A 43 6.73 -3.39 -2.90
C LEU A 43 5.74 -3.70 -1.77
N ALA A 44 5.38 -2.69 -0.97
CA ALA A 44 4.43 -2.85 0.11
C ALA A 44 3.02 -3.19 -0.41
N LEU A 45 2.55 -2.50 -1.46
CA LEU A 45 1.28 -2.80 -2.13
C LEU A 45 1.27 -4.21 -2.71
N CYS A 46 2.36 -4.64 -3.38
CA CYS A 46 2.49 -6.00 -3.90
C CYS A 46 2.37 -7.04 -2.79
N SER A 47 3.01 -6.83 -1.64
CA SER A 47 2.85 -7.73 -0.48
C SER A 47 1.41 -7.76 0.04
N LEU A 48 0.73 -6.62 0.15
CA LEU A 48 -0.66 -6.57 0.61
C LEU A 48 -1.65 -7.21 -0.37
N MET A 49 -1.41 -7.07 -1.68
CA MET A 49 -2.18 -7.74 -2.71
C MET A 49 -1.93 -9.24 -2.71
N HIS A 50 -0.68 -9.68 -2.49
CA HIS A 50 -0.34 -11.10 -2.33
C HIS A 50 -0.98 -11.72 -1.08
N ASP A 51 -1.05 -10.97 0.02
CA ASP A 51 -1.77 -11.33 1.25
C ASP A 51 -3.30 -11.25 1.10
N ASN A 52 -3.81 -10.87 -0.07
CA ASN A 52 -5.24 -10.72 -0.36
C ASN A 52 -5.97 -9.72 0.56
N LYS A 53 -5.21 -8.80 1.19
CA LYS A 53 -5.69 -7.77 2.12
C LYS A 53 -6.16 -6.50 1.41
N VAL A 54 -5.59 -6.23 0.25
CA VAL A 54 -5.89 -5.05 -0.57
C VAL A 54 -6.12 -5.50 -1.99
N TYR A 55 -7.10 -4.90 -2.66
CA TYR A 55 -7.32 -5.09 -4.08
C TYR A 55 -7.27 -3.75 -4.82
N GLN A 56 -6.94 -3.84 -6.10
CA GLN A 56 -6.89 -2.70 -6.99
C GLN A 56 -8.21 -2.62 -7.77
N ALA A 57 -8.83 -1.44 -7.78
CA ALA A 57 -10.01 -1.14 -8.57
C ALA A 57 -9.75 0.08 -9.45
N ARG A 58 -10.24 0.07 -10.69
CA ARG A 58 -10.17 1.23 -11.59
C ARG A 58 -11.55 1.89 -11.66
N ILE A 59 -11.64 3.14 -11.23
CA ILE A 59 -12.87 3.92 -11.23
C ILE A 59 -12.59 5.22 -11.99
N SER A 60 -13.36 5.51 -13.04
CA SER A 60 -13.25 6.75 -13.82
C SER A 60 -11.82 7.08 -14.26
N ASN A 61 -11.12 6.07 -14.79
CA ASN A 61 -9.73 6.15 -15.24
C ASN A 61 -8.65 6.29 -14.14
N THR A 62 -9.05 6.31 -12.87
CA THR A 62 -8.15 6.39 -11.71
C THR A 62 -8.05 5.03 -11.03
N VAL A 63 -6.83 4.66 -10.63
CA VAL A 63 -6.55 3.46 -9.86
C VAL A 63 -6.72 3.76 -8.37
N TYR A 64 -7.57 2.98 -7.72
CA TYR A 64 -7.78 2.98 -6.29
C TYR A 64 -7.33 1.64 -5.70
N TYR A 65 -6.70 1.70 -4.55
CA TYR A 65 -6.41 0.57 -3.68
C TYR A 65 -7.42 0.58 -2.55
N ILE A 66 -8.09 -0.55 -2.36
CA ILE A 66 -9.20 -0.69 -1.42
C ILE A 66 -8.90 -1.89 -0.52
N ILE A 67 -9.10 -1.71 0.78
CA ILE A 67 -9.01 -2.82 1.73
C ILE A 67 -10.16 -3.79 1.47
N LYS A 68 -9.85 -5.08 1.53
CA LYS A 68 -10.82 -6.15 1.39
C LYS A 68 -11.58 -6.42 2.68
#